data_AF-A0A0Q9Y0L0-F1
#
_entry.id   AF-A0A0Q9Y0L0-F1
#
_cell.length_a   1.000
_cell.length_b   1.000
_cell.length_c   1.000
_cell.angle_alpha   90.00
_cell.angle_beta   90.00
_cell.angle_gamma   90.00
#
_symmetry.space_group_name_H-M   'P 1'
#
loop_
_entity.id
_entity.type
_entity.pdbx_description
1 polymer ?
#
loop_
_entity_poly.entity_id
_entity_poly.type
_entity_poly.pdbx_seq_one_letter_code
_entity_poly.pdbx_strand_id
1 'polypeptide(L)'
;MGDPFLFNFADYVVEWTSSPSIKWLSSGPFLSETTIESNRKITWKVKNVRNFALAGSKNFQVKKLQFENTTVSIALTDQDKFEEIIDIVNFSFPLFQTYFGQLPYSNVAIVETGRDTNFALEYPNLAIFSKDMYINNSN
;
A
#
# COMPACT_ATOMS: atom_id res chain seq x y z
N MET A 1 -9.19 -1.63 28.95
CA MET A 1 -10.22 -0.71 28.42
C MET A 1 -10.15 -0.85 26.91
N GLY A 2 -11.26 -1.11 26.24
CA GLY A 2 -11.29 -1.28 24.79
C GLY A 2 -11.82 -0.02 24.14
N ASP A 3 -11.36 0.27 22.93
CA ASP A 3 -11.91 1.35 22.12
C ASP A 3 -13.15 0.81 21.39
N PRO A 4 -14.37 1.29 21.72
CA PRO A 4 -15.58 0.82 21.05
C PRO A 4 -15.64 1.44 19.66
N PHE A 5 -15.17 0.72 18.66
CA PHE A 5 -15.28 1.14 17.26
C PHE A 5 -16.53 0.54 16.61
N LEU A 6 -17.35 1.39 16.03
CA LEU A 6 -18.28 1.01 14.98
C LEU A 6 -17.59 1.23 13.64
N PHE A 7 -17.45 0.16 12.84
CA PHE A 7 -16.91 0.27 11.49
C PHE A 7 -18.02 0.08 10.46
N ASN A 8 -18.14 1.07 9.57
CA ASN A 8 -18.96 0.95 8.37
C ASN A 8 -18.06 0.40 7.26
N PHE A 9 -18.57 -0.59 6.52
CA PHE A 9 -17.89 -1.17 5.37
C PHE A 9 -18.65 -0.79 4.10
N ALA A 10 -17.91 -0.63 3.00
CA ALA A 10 -18.51 -0.34 1.71
C ALA A 10 -17.74 -1.01 0.57
N ASP A 11 -18.42 -1.09 -0.56
CA ASP A 11 -17.82 -1.40 -1.86
C ASP A 11 -17.41 -0.08 -2.52
N TYR A 12 -16.17 0.01 -2.98
CA TYR A 12 -15.62 1.20 -3.64
C TYR A 12 -15.32 0.91 -5.10
N VAL A 13 -15.73 1.84 -5.97
CA VAL A 13 -15.21 2.00 -7.33
C VAL A 13 -14.61 3.40 -7.38
N VAL A 14 -13.29 3.49 -7.50
CA VAL A 14 -12.56 4.76 -7.46
C VAL A 14 -11.95 5.02 -8.82
N GLU A 15 -12.32 6.13 -9.42
CA GLU A 15 -11.71 6.64 -10.65
C GLU A 15 -10.84 7.85 -10.30
N TRP A 16 -9.58 7.82 -10.73
CA TRP A 16 -8.61 8.86 -10.39
C TRP A 16 -7.83 9.31 -11.62
N THR A 17 -7.98 10.58 -11.96
CA THR A 17 -7.28 11.20 -13.08
C THR A 17 -6.10 12.02 -12.54
N SER A 18 -4.90 11.75 -13.02
CA SER A 18 -3.69 12.45 -12.57
C SER A 18 -2.61 12.48 -13.65
N SER A 19 -1.54 13.26 -13.40
CA SER A 19 -0.37 13.24 -14.26
C SER A 19 0.18 11.81 -14.41
N PRO A 20 0.51 11.34 -15.62
CA PRO A 20 1.10 10.01 -15.84
C PRO A 20 2.42 9.80 -15.08
N SER A 21 3.11 10.90 -14.71
CA SER A 21 4.36 10.86 -13.95
C SER A 21 4.22 10.40 -12.50
N ILE A 22 3.01 10.45 -11.92
CA ILE A 22 2.78 10.05 -10.53
C ILE A 22 2.43 8.56 -10.50
N LYS A 23 3.19 7.76 -9.75
CA LYS A 23 2.85 6.36 -9.49
C LYS A 23 1.96 6.28 -8.27
N TRP A 24 0.81 5.62 -8.39
CA TRP A 24 -0.17 5.46 -7.32
C TRP A 24 -0.26 4.00 -6.87
N LEU A 25 -0.27 3.79 -5.56
CA LEU A 25 -0.65 2.52 -4.93
C LEU A 25 -1.91 2.75 -4.10
N SER A 26 -2.76 1.74 -3.96
CA SER A 26 -4.05 1.90 -3.31
C SER A 26 -4.49 0.66 -2.53
N SER A 27 -5.49 0.87 -1.68
CA SER A 27 -6.25 -0.16 -0.96
C SER A 27 -7.05 -1.10 -1.87
N GLY A 28 -7.23 -0.76 -3.15
CA GLY A 28 -7.97 -1.58 -4.09
C GLY A 28 -7.08 -2.24 -5.14
N PRO A 29 -7.44 -3.44 -5.62
CA PRO A 29 -6.83 -3.99 -6.82
C PRO A 29 -7.09 -3.07 -8.01
N PHE A 30 -6.08 -2.98 -8.86
CA PHE A 30 -6.18 -2.30 -10.15
C PHE A 30 -7.28 -2.94 -11.00
N LEU A 31 -8.17 -2.12 -11.56
CA LEU A 31 -9.21 -2.57 -12.48
C LEU A 31 -8.88 -2.20 -13.93
N SER A 32 -8.55 -0.94 -14.18
CA SER A 32 -8.27 -0.46 -15.54
C SER A 32 -7.47 0.84 -15.54
N GLU A 33 -6.84 1.13 -16.67
CA GLU A 33 -6.14 2.39 -16.95
C GLU A 33 -6.53 2.88 -18.34
N THR A 34 -6.80 4.18 -18.46
CA THR A 34 -7.02 4.85 -19.75
C THR A 34 -6.30 6.20 -19.78
N THR A 35 -6.04 6.70 -20.98
CA THR A 35 -5.53 8.06 -21.19
C THR A 35 -6.70 8.99 -21.50
N ILE A 36 -6.78 10.11 -20.80
CA ILE A 36 -7.74 11.19 -21.08
C ILE A 36 -6.91 12.44 -21.34
N GLU A 37 -6.93 12.90 -22.59
CA GLU A 37 -6.05 13.97 -23.07
C GLU A 37 -4.57 13.66 -22.82
N SER A 38 -3.89 14.42 -21.95
CA SER A 38 -2.51 14.20 -21.51
C SER A 38 -2.41 13.57 -20.12
N ASN A 39 -3.54 13.27 -19.49
CA ASN A 39 -3.63 12.68 -18.16
C ASN A 39 -3.94 11.19 -18.21
N ARG A 40 -3.68 10.53 -17.08
CA ARG A 40 -3.93 9.11 -16.87
C ARG A 40 -5.07 8.94 -15.89
N LYS A 41 -6.11 8.20 -16.31
CA LYS A 41 -7.23 7.78 -15.46
C LYS A 41 -7.02 6.33 -15.05
N ILE A 42 -6.94 6.07 -13.74
CA ILE A 42 -6.86 4.72 -13.18
C ILE A 42 -8.16 4.43 -12.44
N THR A 43 -8.65 3.20 -12.58
CA THR A 43 -9.81 2.70 -11.83
C THR A 43 -9.38 1.58 -10.90
N TRP A 44 -9.83 1.65 -9.65
CA TRP A 44 -9.74 0.56 -8.67
C TRP A 44 -11.12 0.12 -8.22
N LYS A 45 -11.25 -1.16 -7.89
CA LYS A 45 -12.49 -1.72 -7.36
C LYS A 45 -12.21 -2.66 -6.21
N VAL A 46 -12.78 -2.38 -5.05
CA VAL A 46 -12.62 -3.19 -3.84
C VAL A 46 -13.96 -3.32 -3.12
N LYS A 47 -14.19 -4.47 -2.48
CA LYS A 47 -15.44 -4.77 -1.79
C LYS A 47 -15.21 -4.95 -0.30
N ASN A 48 -16.23 -4.62 0.49
CA ASN A 48 -16.29 -4.88 1.93
C ASN A 48 -15.04 -4.39 2.70
N VAL A 49 -14.60 -3.16 2.45
CA VAL A 49 -13.46 -2.56 3.17
C VAL A 49 -13.91 -1.37 4.01
N ARG A 50 -13.20 -1.14 5.13
CA ARG A 50 -13.45 -0.04 6.08
C ARG A 50 -13.32 1.33 5.41
N ASN A 51 -12.31 1.48 4.56
CA ASN A 51 -12.05 2.70 3.81
C ASN A 51 -11.16 2.39 2.61
N PHE A 52 -11.24 3.23 1.58
CA PHE A 52 -10.28 3.25 0.47
C PHE A 52 -9.21 4.31 0.75
N ALA A 53 -7.95 3.95 0.54
CA ALA A 53 -6.83 4.88 0.58
C ALA A 53 -5.94 4.72 -0.65
N LEU A 54 -5.22 5.79 -1.01
CA LEU A 54 -4.20 5.79 -2.05
C LEU A 54 -3.03 6.68 -1.63
N ALA A 55 -1.84 6.33 -2.08
CA ALA A 55 -0.63 7.11 -1.88
C ALA A 55 0.15 7.16 -3.19
N GLY A 56 0.71 8.34 -3.50
CA GLY A 56 1.38 8.55 -4.78
C GLY A 56 2.53 9.51 -4.72
N SER A 57 3.51 9.25 -5.59
CA SER A 57 4.67 10.09 -5.76
C SER A 57 5.23 9.94 -7.17
N LYS A 58 5.84 11.01 -7.68
CA LYS A 58 6.65 10.96 -8.90
C LYS A 58 7.98 10.23 -8.68
N ASN A 59 8.43 10.19 -7.42
CA ASN A 59 9.73 9.65 -7.05
C ASN A 59 9.67 8.20 -6.58
N PHE A 60 8.48 7.58 -6.56
CA PHE A 60 8.40 6.18 -6.18
C PHE A 60 9.14 5.31 -7.17
N GLN A 61 9.94 4.39 -6.63
CA GLN A 61 10.25 3.13 -7.28
C GLN A 61 9.37 2.05 -6.67
N VAL A 62 9.01 1.06 -7.47
CA VAL A 62 8.09 0.00 -7.04
C VAL A 62 8.74 -1.34 -7.30
N LYS A 63 8.87 -2.16 -6.26
CA LYS A 63 9.21 -3.58 -6.37
C LYS A 63 8.00 -4.43 -6.01
N LYS A 64 7.90 -5.63 -6.59
CA LYS A 64 6.81 -6.57 -6.32
C LYS A 64 7.38 -7.88 -5.82
N LEU A 65 6.76 -8.41 -4.78
CA LEU A 65 7.01 -9.75 -4.26
C LEU A 65 5.75 -10.57 -4.51
N GLN A 66 5.93 -11.80 -5.00
CA GLN A 66 4.83 -12.73 -5.24
C GLN A 66 4.83 -13.79 -4.15
N PHE A 67 3.75 -13.86 -3.39
CA PHE A 67 3.40 -14.99 -2.53
C PHE A 67 2.25 -15.76 -3.20
N GLU A 68 1.94 -16.97 -2.74
CA GLU A 68 1.00 -17.90 -3.42
C GLU A 68 -0.19 -17.20 -4.10
N ASN A 69 -1.03 -16.52 -3.30
CA ASN A 69 -2.24 -15.85 -3.76
C ASN A 69 -2.21 -14.33 -3.63
N THR A 70 -1.10 -13.75 -3.17
CA THR A 70 -1.01 -12.31 -2.86
C THR A 70 0.25 -11.70 -3.46
N THR A 71 0.08 -10.64 -4.24
CA THR A 71 1.19 -9.79 -4.68
C THR A 71 1.39 -8.65 -3.68
N VAL A 72 2.58 -8.53 -3.11
CA VAL A 72 2.96 -7.39 -2.27
C VAL A 72 3.74 -6.40 -3.11
N SER A 73 3.24 -5.17 -3.25
CA SER A 73 3.93 -4.07 -3.93
C SER A 73 4.55 -3.12 -2.92
N ILE A 74 5.85 -2.89 -3.01
CA ILE A 74 6.60 -2.02 -2.11
C ILE A 74 6.99 -0.77 -2.90
N ALA A 75 6.57 0.42 -2.44
CA ALA A 75 6.87 1.69 -3.07
C ALA A 75 7.66 2.61 -2.14
N LEU A 76 8.91 2.88 -2.52
CA LEU A 76 9.82 3.72 -1.76
C LEU A 76 10.32 4.87 -2.64
N THR A 77 10.61 6.01 -2.04
CA THR A 77 11.40 7.07 -2.68
C THR A 77 12.88 6.98 -2.31
N ASP A 78 13.23 6.30 -1.21
CA ASP A 78 14.60 5.92 -0.87
C ASP A 78 14.91 4.51 -1.37
N GLN A 79 15.80 4.38 -2.34
CA GLN A 79 16.08 3.09 -2.98
C GLN A 79 16.98 2.18 -2.15
N ASP A 80 17.83 2.79 -1.30
CA ASP A 80 18.81 2.06 -0.50
C ASP A 80 18.13 1.24 0.60
N LYS A 81 16.85 1.52 0.86
CA LYS A 81 16.01 0.83 1.84
C LYS A 81 15.24 -0.36 1.31
N PHE A 82 15.31 -0.65 0.00
CA PHE A 82 14.55 -1.76 -0.55
C PHE A 82 14.92 -3.13 0.03
N GLU A 83 16.21 -3.41 0.23
CA GLU A 83 16.64 -4.71 0.76
C GLU A 83 16.10 -4.91 2.18
N GLU A 84 16.30 -3.92 3.05
CA GLU A 84 15.77 -3.92 4.42
C GLU A 84 14.25 -4.15 4.46
N ILE A 85 13.47 -3.43 3.65
CA ILE A 85 12.01 -3.60 3.61
C ILE A 85 11.60 -4.95 3.01
N ILE A 86 12.29 -5.43 1.97
CA ILE A 86 12.01 -6.74 1.38
C ILE A 86 12.26 -7.86 2.40
N ASP A 87 13.34 -7.78 3.17
CA ASP A 87 13.66 -8.75 4.21
C ASP A 87 12.58 -8.77 5.30
N ILE A 88 12.14 -7.60 5.75
CA ILE A 88 11.02 -7.47 6.70
C ILE A 88 9.75 -8.12 6.13
N VAL A 89 9.42 -7.88 4.87
CA VAL A 89 8.21 -8.45 4.24
C VAL A 89 8.34 -9.96 4.07
N ASN A 90 9.47 -10.45 3.59
CA ASN A 90 9.75 -11.89 3.43
C ASN A 90 9.72 -12.64 4.76
N PHE A 91 10.05 -11.99 5.86
CA PHE A 91 9.93 -12.57 7.19
C PHE A 91 8.50 -12.48 7.75
N SER A 92 7.94 -11.27 7.77
CA SER A 92 6.67 -10.99 8.47
C SER A 92 5.44 -11.56 7.76
N PHE A 93 5.41 -11.54 6.42
CA PHE A 93 4.24 -11.94 5.67
C PHE A 93 3.96 -13.46 5.77
N PRO A 94 4.95 -14.36 5.56
CA PRO A 94 4.75 -15.80 5.79
C PRO A 94 4.48 -16.14 7.26
N LEU A 95 5.11 -15.42 8.19
CA LEU A 95 4.86 -15.59 9.61
C LEU A 95 3.39 -15.30 9.95
N PHE A 96 2.87 -14.16 9.48
CA PHE A 96 1.45 -13.83 9.63
C PHE A 96 0.55 -14.92 9.06
N GLN A 97 0.82 -15.37 7.83
CA GLN A 97 0.01 -16.41 7.18
C GLN A 97 0.02 -17.74 7.96
N THR A 98 1.14 -18.08 8.59
CA THR A 98 1.28 -19.28 9.41
C THR A 98 0.40 -19.22 10.66
N TYR A 99 0.33 -18.07 11.32
CA TYR A 99 -0.41 -17.93 12.59
C TYR A 99 -1.88 -17.54 12.41
N PHE A 100 -2.20 -16.75 11.39
CA PHE A 100 -3.51 -16.12 11.23
C PHE A 100 -4.22 -16.50 9.91
N GLY A 101 -3.55 -17.25 9.03
CA GLY A 101 -4.08 -17.65 7.74
C GLY A 101 -3.86 -16.62 6.63
N GLN A 102 -4.37 -16.92 5.43
CA GLN A 102 -4.22 -16.06 4.28
C GLN A 102 -4.97 -14.73 4.45
N LEU A 103 -4.36 -13.63 4.01
CA LEU A 103 -5.08 -12.38 3.86
C LEU A 103 -6.22 -12.54 2.85
N PRO A 104 -7.38 -11.91 3.05
CA PRO A 104 -8.52 -12.00 2.13
C PRO A 104 -8.32 -11.21 0.83
N TYR A 105 -7.06 -10.89 0.49
CA TYR A 105 -6.72 -9.87 -0.49
C TYR A 105 -5.64 -10.38 -1.45
N SER A 106 -5.90 -10.21 -2.74
CA SER A 106 -4.96 -10.60 -3.81
C SER A 106 -3.78 -9.64 -3.96
N ASN A 107 -3.88 -8.43 -3.41
CA ASN A 107 -2.85 -7.41 -3.46
C ASN A 107 -2.71 -6.69 -2.12
N VAL A 108 -1.47 -6.41 -1.74
CA VAL A 108 -1.12 -5.53 -0.62
C VAL A 108 -0.09 -4.53 -1.11
N ALA A 109 -0.22 -3.29 -0.68
CA ALA A 109 0.74 -2.23 -0.94
C ALA A 109 1.42 -1.81 0.37
N ILE A 110 2.73 -1.58 0.32
CA ILE A 110 3.54 -1.03 1.40
C ILE A 110 4.20 0.22 0.84
N VAL A 111 3.87 1.38 1.41
CA VAL A 111 4.24 2.67 0.83
C VAL A 111 4.96 3.54 1.86
N GLU A 112 6.13 4.00 1.47
CA GLU A 112 6.86 5.02 2.22
C GLU A 112 6.25 6.41 1.97
N THR A 113 6.01 7.16 3.04
CA THR A 113 5.60 8.58 2.99
C THR A 113 6.77 9.50 3.34
N GLY A 114 6.60 10.80 3.09
CA GLY A 114 7.63 11.81 3.40
C GLY A 114 7.94 11.90 4.90
N ARG A 115 8.95 12.72 5.23
CA ARG A 115 9.26 13.07 6.62
C ARG A 115 8.13 13.86 7.25
N ASP A 116 8.05 13.82 8.57
CA ASP A 116 7.07 14.53 9.40
C ASP A 116 5.61 14.13 9.10
N THR A 117 5.42 12.91 8.59
CA THR A 117 4.10 12.30 8.39
C THR A 117 3.73 11.39 9.56
N ASN A 118 2.47 10.94 9.64
CA ASN A 118 2.07 9.93 10.64
C ASN A 118 3.03 8.73 10.58
N PHE A 119 3.49 8.25 11.74
CA PHE A 119 4.55 7.22 11.84
C PHE A 119 4.26 6.01 10.97
N ALA A 120 3.12 5.36 11.18
CA ALA A 120 2.60 4.32 10.31
C ALA A 120 1.07 4.29 10.40
N LEU A 121 0.40 3.94 9.31
CA LEU A 121 -1.04 3.72 9.31
C LEU A 121 -1.38 2.48 8.49
N GLU A 122 -2.28 1.68 9.05
CA GLU A 122 -2.83 0.50 8.41
C GLU A 122 -4.19 0.81 7.76
N TYR A 123 -4.22 0.69 6.44
CA TYR A 123 -5.44 0.69 5.66
C TYR A 123 -5.69 -0.71 5.08
N PRO A 124 -6.93 -1.03 4.69
CA PRO A 124 -7.20 -2.24 3.92
C PRO A 124 -6.26 -2.30 2.72
N ASN A 125 -5.45 -3.36 2.59
CA ASN A 125 -4.49 -3.60 1.49
C ASN A 125 -3.43 -2.54 1.27
N LEU A 126 -3.23 -1.63 2.22
CA LEU A 126 -2.25 -0.58 2.10
C LEU A 126 -1.70 -0.24 3.49
N ALA A 127 -0.45 -0.60 3.72
CA ALA A 127 0.32 -0.08 4.85
C ALA A 127 1.10 1.14 4.36
N ILE A 128 1.04 2.23 5.12
CA ILE A 128 1.92 3.39 4.91
C ILE A 128 2.83 3.59 6.11
N PHE A 129 4.06 4.04 5.88
CA PHE A 129 5.01 4.32 6.94
C PHE A 129 5.91 5.52 6.60
N SER A 130 6.23 6.33 7.60
CA SER A 130 7.09 7.51 7.44
C SER A 130 8.54 7.10 7.23
N LYS A 131 9.25 7.85 6.37
CA LYS A 131 10.71 7.82 6.27
C LYS A 131 11.44 7.97 7.60
N ASP A 132 10.84 8.65 8.57
CA ASP A 132 11.46 8.89 9.87
C ASP A 132 11.65 7.58 10.66
N MET A 133 10.95 6.52 10.28
CA MET A 133 11.10 5.19 10.89
C MET A 133 12.44 4.53 10.59
N TYR A 134 13.18 4.96 9.56
CA TYR A 134 14.54 4.45 9.33
C TYR A 134 15.55 5.00 10.34
N ILE A 135 15.35 6.25 10.78
CA ILE A 135 16.35 7.02 11.52
C ILE A 135 16.49 6.51 12.95
N ASN A 136 15.40 6.06 13.57
CA ASN A 136 15.39 5.61 14.96
C ASN A 136 15.99 4.21 15.17
N ASN A 137 16.34 3.49 14.10
CA ASN A 137 16.95 2.15 14.16
C ASN A 137 18.46 2.13 13.92
N SER A 138 19.12 3.30 13.87
CA SER A 138 20.57 3.41 13.55
C SER A 138 21.48 3.54 14.78
N ASN A 139 21.08 3.00 15.93
CA ASN A 139 21.87 3.00 17.18
C ASN A 139 22.59 1.67 17.43
#